data_AF-A0A836RZI8-F1
#
_entry.id   AF-A0A836RZI8-F1
#
_cell.length_a   1.000
_cell.length_b   1.000
_cell.length_c   1.000
_cell.angle_alpha   90.00
_cell.angle_beta   90.00
_cell.angle_gamma   90.00
#
_symmetry.space_group_name_H-M   'P 1'
#
loop_
_entity.id
_entity.type
_entity.pdbx_description
1 polymer ?
#
loop_
_entity_poly.entity_id
_entity_poly.type
_entity_poly.pdbx_seq_one_letter_code
_entity_poly.pdbx_strand_id
1 'polypeptide(L)'
;MATVVDAGGVKIFIDPGVSFAPRRYGLPPHPLELKRLEEIREHIYRELEDTDIVVITHYHYDHYLYHGDEAEFYRGKVLLVKHPTHDINASQRIRAHRLLKRNRVVELAKEVVYIDDSVYVVDRGLEIRGSPPMPHGPDTT
;
A
#
# COMPACT_ATOMS: atom_id res chain seq x y z
N MET A 1 2.29 8.57 -1.40
CA MET A 1 2.70 8.53 -2.84
C MET A 1 1.84 7.47 -3.49
N ALA A 2 1.36 7.64 -4.72
CA ALA A 2 0.57 6.62 -5.42
C ALA A 2 0.98 6.60 -6.90
N THR A 3 1.49 5.47 -7.38
CA THR A 3 2.13 5.39 -8.70
C THR A 3 1.70 4.13 -9.45
N VAL A 4 1.12 4.32 -10.64
CA VAL A 4 0.78 3.24 -11.56
C VAL A 4 1.93 3.05 -12.55
N VAL A 5 2.31 1.80 -12.76
CA VAL A 5 3.29 1.37 -13.76
C VAL A 5 2.64 0.34 -14.66
N ASP A 6 2.67 0.59 -15.96
CA ASP A 6 2.31 -0.41 -16.97
C ASP A 6 3.59 -0.97 -17.58
N ALA A 7 3.80 -2.28 -17.43
CA ALA A 7 4.97 -2.97 -17.94
C ALA A 7 4.58 -4.30 -18.56
N GLY A 8 4.74 -4.43 -19.89
CA GLY A 8 4.50 -5.68 -20.59
C GLY A 8 3.04 -6.16 -20.55
N GLY A 9 2.09 -5.24 -20.38
CA GLY A 9 0.67 -5.56 -20.22
C GLY A 9 0.28 -6.01 -18.82
N VAL A 10 1.15 -5.78 -17.83
CA VAL A 10 0.88 -5.97 -16.40
C VAL A 10 0.77 -4.59 -15.75
N LYS A 11 -0.36 -4.34 -15.08
CA LYS A 11 -0.59 -3.11 -14.33
C LYS A 11 -0.17 -3.29 -12.87
N ILE A 12 0.81 -2.50 -12.45
CA ILE A 12 1.35 -2.48 -11.09
C ILE A 12 0.98 -1.17 -10.43
N PHE A 13 0.36 -1.22 -9.26
CA PHE A 13 0.04 -0.03 -8.47
C PHE A 13 0.85 -0.02 -7.18
N ILE A 14 1.80 0.91 -7.12
CA ILE A 14 2.67 1.13 -5.97
C ILE A 14 2.02 2.15 -5.03
N ASP A 15 1.83 1.73 -3.79
CA ASP A 15 1.30 2.50 -2.67
C ASP A 15 -0.05 3.17 -2.96
N PRO A 16 -1.13 2.41 -3.22
CA PRO A 16 -2.44 2.96 -3.54
C PRO A 16 -3.16 3.48 -2.27
N GLY A 17 -2.51 4.37 -1.52
CA GLY A 17 -3.04 4.98 -0.31
C GLY A 17 -3.15 6.49 -0.43
N VAL A 18 -4.01 7.05 0.42
CA VAL A 18 -4.12 8.50 0.60
C VAL A 18 -4.53 8.79 2.03
N SER A 19 -3.86 9.75 2.66
CA SER A 19 -4.24 10.22 3.99
C SER A 19 -3.97 11.71 4.15
N PHE A 20 -4.50 12.28 5.23
CA PHE A 20 -4.25 13.65 5.62
C PHE A 20 -3.87 13.69 7.10
N ALA A 21 -3.20 14.77 7.51
CA ALA A 21 -2.91 14.99 8.92
C ALA A 21 -4.19 15.42 9.65
N PRO A 22 -4.66 14.72 10.70
CA PRO A 22 -5.88 15.08 11.42
C PRO A 22 -5.86 16.50 11.99
N ARG A 23 -4.65 16.98 12.33
CA ARG A 23 -4.39 18.39 12.64
C ARG A 23 -3.08 18.84 12.01
N ARG A 24 -3.04 20.05 11.47
CA ARG A 24 -1.82 20.71 10.99
C ARG A 24 -1.74 22.08 11.65
N TYR A 25 -0.65 22.32 12.39
CA TYR A 25 -0.49 23.52 13.24
C TYR A 25 -1.63 23.71 14.24
N GLY A 26 -2.18 22.62 14.78
CA GLY A 26 -3.30 22.65 15.73
C GLY A 26 -4.69 22.87 15.10
N LEU A 27 -4.78 23.13 13.80
CA LEU A 27 -6.03 23.34 13.08
C LEU A 27 -6.55 22.03 12.46
N PRO A 28 -7.89 21.82 12.39
CA PRO A 28 -8.47 20.72 11.64
C PRO A 28 -8.21 20.87 10.13
N PRO A 29 -8.34 19.80 9.33
CA PRO A 29 -8.26 19.90 7.87
C PRO A 29 -9.31 20.87 7.34
N HIS A 30 -8.93 21.67 6.35
CA HIS A 30 -9.85 22.55 5.66
C HIS A 30 -10.84 21.72 4.82
N PRO A 31 -12.11 22.14 4.65
CA PRO A 31 -13.08 21.40 3.83
C PRO A 31 -12.61 21.09 2.40
N LEU A 32 -11.78 21.97 1.81
CA LEU A 32 -11.18 21.72 0.49
C LEU A 32 -10.14 20.59 0.50
N GLU A 33 -9.40 20.40 1.59
CA GLU A 33 -8.48 19.26 1.74
C GLU A 33 -9.27 17.95 1.83
N LEU A 34 -10.38 17.95 2.56
CA LEU A 34 -11.27 16.79 2.64
C LEU A 34 -11.92 16.46 1.29
N LYS A 35 -12.40 17.47 0.57
CA LYS A 35 -12.93 17.27 -0.79
C LYS A 35 -11.85 16.67 -1.71
N ARG A 36 -10.64 17.23 -1.67
CA ARG A 36 -9.53 16.75 -2.51
C ARG A 36 -9.11 15.33 -2.14
N LEU A 37 -9.18 14.96 -0.87
CA LEU A 37 -8.93 13.60 -0.39
C LEU A 37 -9.90 12.61 -1.05
N GLU A 38 -11.20 12.90 -1.02
CA GLU A 38 -12.22 12.03 -1.65
C GLU A 38 -12.01 11.91 -3.16
N GLU A 39 -11.73 13.02 -3.85
CA GLU A 39 -11.42 12.99 -5.29
C GLU A 39 -10.20 12.09 -5.58
N ILE A 40 -9.12 12.19 -4.81
CA ILE A 40 -7.93 11.35 -4.99
C ILE A 40 -8.26 9.88 -4.68
N ARG A 41 -9.06 9.62 -3.64
CA ARG A 41 -9.50 8.27 -3.27
C ARG A 41 -10.30 7.61 -4.40
N GLU A 42 -11.25 8.32 -5.00
CA GLU A 42 -12.01 7.84 -6.16
C GLU A 42 -11.10 7.55 -7.36
N HIS A 43 -10.05 8.35 -7.57
CA HIS A 43 -9.06 8.08 -8.61
C HIS A 43 -8.27 6.79 -8.32
N ILE A 44 -7.81 6.61 -7.08
CA ILE A 44 -7.11 5.39 -6.65
C ILE A 44 -8.00 4.15 -6.85
N TYR A 45 -9.28 4.22 -6.50
CA TYR A 45 -10.20 3.10 -6.68
C TYR A 45 -10.35 2.70 -8.14
N ARG A 46 -10.53 3.68 -9.04
CA ARG A 46 -10.62 3.42 -10.49
C ARG A 46 -9.36 2.76 -11.04
N GLU A 47 -8.18 3.23 -10.63
CA GLU A 47 -6.92 2.61 -11.05
C GLU A 47 -6.72 1.20 -10.49
N LEU A 48 -7.32 0.89 -9.32
CA LEU A 48 -7.27 -0.43 -8.72
C LEU A 48 -8.19 -1.44 -9.40
N GLU A 49 -9.26 -1.04 -10.08
CA GLU A 49 -10.23 -1.99 -10.69
C GLU A 49 -9.53 -3.00 -11.61
N ASP A 50 -8.62 -2.55 -12.46
CA ASP A 50 -7.88 -3.31 -13.47
C ASP A 50 -6.39 -3.55 -13.10
N THR A 51 -5.98 -3.28 -11.86
CA THR A 51 -4.60 -3.55 -11.39
C THR A 51 -4.35 -5.05 -11.18
N ASP A 52 -3.24 -5.57 -11.68
CA ASP A 52 -2.82 -6.98 -11.46
C ASP A 52 -2.05 -7.16 -10.16
N ILE A 53 -1.13 -6.23 -9.88
CA ILE A 53 -0.18 -6.30 -8.77
C ILE A 53 -0.26 -5.02 -7.95
N VAL A 54 -0.41 -5.15 -6.63
CA VAL A 54 -0.30 -4.03 -5.70
C VAL A 54 0.98 -4.14 -4.90
N VAL A 55 1.74 -3.05 -4.82
CA VAL A 55 2.96 -2.97 -4.00
C VAL A 55 2.70 -2.06 -2.81
N ILE A 56 3.01 -2.51 -1.60
CA ILE A 56 2.97 -1.69 -0.39
C ILE A 56 4.39 -1.59 0.18
N THR A 57 4.98 -0.41 0.03
CA THR A 57 6.38 -0.17 0.40
C THR A 57 6.59 -0.01 1.89
N HIS A 58 5.57 0.36 2.65
CA HIS A 58 5.54 0.39 4.11
C HIS A 58 4.13 0.67 4.63
N TYR A 59 3.93 0.61 5.94
CA TYR A 59 2.60 0.62 6.56
C TYR A 59 2.23 1.99 7.14
N HIS A 60 2.44 3.06 6.37
CA HIS A 60 1.80 4.35 6.66
C HIS A 60 0.45 4.46 5.93
N TYR A 61 -0.51 5.19 6.52
CA TYR A 61 -1.89 5.22 6.03
C TYR A 61 -2.05 5.86 4.64
N ASP A 62 -1.05 6.61 4.17
CA ASP A 62 -0.98 7.14 2.81
C ASP A 62 -0.36 6.17 1.79
N HIS A 63 -0.12 4.91 2.17
CA HIS A 63 0.47 3.87 1.30
C HIS A 63 -0.46 2.69 1.00
N TYR A 64 -1.57 2.54 1.72
CA TYR A 64 -2.48 1.42 1.52
C TYR A 64 -3.92 1.79 1.89
N LEU A 65 -4.88 0.99 1.44
CA LEU A 65 -6.29 1.13 1.73
C LEU A 65 -6.67 0.41 3.03
N TYR A 66 -7.51 1.04 3.86
CA TYR A 66 -7.80 0.55 5.21
C TYR A 66 -9.16 0.97 5.78
N HIS A 67 -9.97 1.72 5.04
CA HIS A 67 -11.29 2.20 5.44
C HIS A 67 -12.41 1.25 4.99
N GLY A 68 -13.39 1.02 5.88
CA GLY A 68 -14.63 0.31 5.53
C GLY A 68 -14.39 -1.00 4.77
N ASP A 69 -15.03 -1.10 3.60
CA ASP A 69 -14.99 -2.27 2.73
C ASP A 69 -13.88 -2.21 1.67
N GLU A 70 -12.93 -1.27 1.79
CA GLU A 70 -11.82 -1.11 0.83
C GLU A 70 -10.95 -2.38 0.68
N ALA A 71 -11.02 -3.30 1.64
CA ALA A 71 -10.31 -4.58 1.55
C ALA A 71 -10.65 -5.36 0.26
N GLU A 72 -11.86 -5.18 -0.28
CA GLU A 72 -12.30 -5.81 -1.53
C GLU A 72 -11.48 -5.40 -2.75
N PHE A 73 -10.86 -4.20 -2.75
CA PHE A 73 -9.98 -3.79 -3.83
C PHE A 73 -8.70 -4.63 -3.94
N TYR A 74 -8.34 -5.40 -2.91
CA TYR A 74 -7.22 -6.34 -2.99
C TYR A 74 -7.60 -7.69 -3.59
N ARG A 75 -8.89 -7.95 -3.83
CA ARG A 75 -9.39 -9.25 -4.27
C ARG A 75 -8.74 -9.69 -5.58
N GLY A 76 -8.20 -10.90 -5.58
CA GLY A 76 -7.63 -11.53 -6.79
C GLY A 76 -6.32 -10.91 -7.30
N LYS A 77 -5.78 -9.90 -6.60
CA LYS A 77 -4.51 -9.25 -6.96
C LYS A 77 -3.34 -9.93 -6.27
N VAL A 78 -2.15 -9.86 -6.87
CA VAL A 78 -0.90 -10.22 -6.19
C VAL A 78 -0.46 -9.04 -5.34
N LEU A 79 -0.20 -9.26 -4.06
CA LEU A 79 0.20 -8.21 -3.14
C LEU A 79 1.67 -8.39 -2.75
N LEU A 80 2.53 -7.47 -3.20
CA LEU A 80 3.95 -7.43 -2.85
C LEU A 80 4.12 -6.45 -1.69
N VAL A 81 4.53 -6.92 -0.52
CA VAL A 81 4.64 -6.09 0.68
C VAL A 81 5.98 -6.25 1.37
N LYS A 82 6.40 -5.24 2.13
CA LYS A 82 7.45 -5.39 3.13
C LYS A 82 7.04 -6.38 4.22
N HIS A 83 8.00 -6.98 4.90
CA HIS A 83 7.71 -7.95 5.94
C HIS A 83 6.88 -7.31 7.06
N PRO A 84 5.74 -7.89 7.46
CA PRO A 84 4.82 -7.26 8.43
C PRO A 84 5.32 -7.25 9.88
N THR A 85 6.52 -7.76 10.16
CA THR A 85 7.03 -7.97 11.53
C THR A 85 8.54 -7.80 11.68
N HIS A 86 9.33 -7.94 10.62
CA HIS A 86 10.79 -7.79 10.63
C HIS A 86 11.18 -6.37 10.20
N ASP A 87 12.21 -5.81 10.84
CA ASP A 87 12.85 -4.54 10.48
C ASP A 87 11.91 -3.34 10.31
N ILE A 88 10.81 -3.35 11.07
CA ILE A 88 9.82 -2.26 11.13
C ILE A 88 9.45 -1.94 12.58
N ASN A 89 9.09 -0.67 12.82
CA ASN A 89 8.70 -0.21 14.15
C ASN A 89 7.33 -0.78 14.61
N ALA A 90 7.02 -0.65 15.90
CA ALA A 90 5.79 -1.18 16.48
C ALA A 90 4.51 -0.63 15.83
N SER A 91 4.49 0.65 15.44
CA SER A 91 3.32 1.26 14.80
C SER A 91 3.03 0.63 13.43
N GLN A 92 4.08 0.35 12.67
CA GLN A 92 3.98 -0.32 11.38
C GLN A 92 3.53 -1.78 11.55
N ARG A 93 4.05 -2.52 12.55
CA ARG A 93 3.59 -3.89 12.84
C ARG A 93 2.09 -3.96 13.14
N ILE A 94 1.57 -3.03 13.94
CA ILE A 94 0.14 -2.94 14.26
C ILE A 94 -0.69 -2.68 12.99
N ARG A 95 -0.21 -1.78 12.14
CA ARG A 95 -0.87 -1.41 10.88
C ARG A 95 -0.84 -2.54 9.86
N ALA A 96 0.29 -3.23 9.74
CA ALA A 96 0.45 -4.43 8.91
C ALA A 96 -0.49 -5.54 9.36
N HIS A 97 -0.55 -5.82 10.66
CA HIS A 97 -1.49 -6.79 11.23
C HIS A 97 -2.95 -6.40 10.95
N ARG A 98 -3.30 -5.12 11.10
CA ARG A 98 -4.64 -4.63 10.79
C ARG A 98 -4.99 -4.87 9.31
N LEU A 99 -4.11 -4.47 8.40
CA LEU A 99 -4.30 -4.65 6.97
C LEU A 99 -4.42 -6.13 6.59
N LEU A 100 -3.39 -6.91 6.87
CA LEU A 100 -3.29 -8.27 6.35
C LEU A 100 -4.22 -9.26 7.04
N LYS A 101 -4.42 -9.13 8.37
CA LYS A 101 -5.20 -10.08 9.18
C LYS A 101 -6.58 -9.56 9.56
N ARG A 102 -6.68 -8.38 10.17
CA ARG A 102 -7.98 -7.88 10.67
C ARG A 102 -8.92 -7.49 9.53
N ASN A 103 -8.41 -6.84 8.49
CA ASN A 103 -9.17 -6.47 7.29
C ASN A 103 -9.24 -7.63 6.27
N ARG A 104 -8.68 -8.78 6.63
CA ARG A 104 -8.75 -10.01 5.84
C ARG A 104 -8.18 -9.94 4.42
N VAL A 105 -7.22 -9.05 4.20
CA VAL A 105 -6.61 -8.88 2.87
C VAL A 105 -5.87 -10.14 2.42
N VAL A 106 -5.27 -10.90 3.35
CA VAL A 106 -4.59 -12.16 3.01
C VAL A 106 -5.55 -13.22 2.45
N GLU A 107 -6.83 -13.21 2.85
CA GLU A 107 -7.84 -14.12 2.31
C GLU A 107 -8.47 -13.63 0.99
N LEU A 108 -8.33 -12.33 0.67
CA LEU A 108 -8.90 -11.72 -0.53
C LEU A 108 -7.90 -11.71 -1.69
N ALA A 109 -6.64 -11.40 -1.41
CA ALA A 109 -5.57 -11.37 -2.38
C ALA A 109 -5.38 -12.75 -3.02
N LYS A 110 -4.96 -12.77 -4.29
CA LYS A 110 -4.55 -14.00 -4.97
C LYS A 110 -3.31 -14.60 -4.32
N GLU A 111 -2.39 -13.72 -3.93
CA GLU A 111 -1.12 -14.08 -3.30
C GLU A 111 -0.61 -12.89 -2.48
N VAL A 112 0.07 -13.16 -1.36
CA VAL A 112 0.81 -12.14 -0.61
C VAL A 112 2.26 -12.57 -0.53
N VAL A 113 3.15 -11.75 -1.09
CA VAL A 113 4.60 -12.00 -1.17
C VAL A 113 5.33 -10.97 -0.34
N TYR A 114 6.27 -11.43 0.50
CA TYR A 114 7.18 -10.53 1.22
C TYR A 114 8.41 -10.26 0.36
N ILE A 115 8.60 -8.98 0.00
CA ILE A 115 9.55 -8.59 -1.05
C ILE A 115 10.88 -8.02 -0.52
N ASP A 116 11.17 -8.17 0.76
CA ASP A 116 12.44 -7.73 1.34
C ASP A 116 13.61 -8.57 0.80
N ASP A 117 14.56 -7.88 0.16
CA ASP A 117 15.76 -8.48 -0.46
C ASP A 117 15.43 -9.67 -1.38
N SER A 118 14.32 -9.57 -2.12
CA SER A 118 13.83 -10.66 -2.96
C SER A 118 13.33 -10.15 -4.32
N VAL A 119 13.16 -11.11 -5.24
CA VAL A 119 12.68 -10.88 -6.59
C VAL A 119 11.38 -11.62 -6.80
N TYR A 120 10.36 -10.91 -7.26
CA TYR A 120 9.12 -11.48 -7.76
C TYR A 120 9.15 -11.46 -9.29
N VAL A 121 8.94 -12.63 -9.90
CA VAL A 121 8.93 -12.78 -11.36
C VAL A 121 7.50 -12.91 -11.84
N VAL A 122 7.06 -11.95 -12.64
CA VAL A 122 5.77 -11.97 -13.33
C VAL A 122 5.91 -12.76 -14.64
N ASP A 123 4.80 -13.29 -15.15
CA ASP A 123 4.73 -13.97 -16.43
C ASP A 123 5.48 -13.18 -17.54
N ARG A 124 6.09 -13.92 -18.47
CA ARG A 124 6.89 -13.37 -19.59
C ARG A 124 8.19 -12.67 -19.18
N GLY A 125 8.66 -12.86 -17.94
CA GLY A 125 10.01 -12.48 -17.52
C GLY A 125 10.16 -11.07 -16.96
N LEU A 126 9.05 -10.41 -16.61
CA LEU A 126 9.11 -9.13 -15.89
C LEU A 126 9.53 -9.38 -14.43
N GLU A 127 10.63 -8.76 -14.00
CA GLU A 127 11.12 -8.87 -12.63
C GLU A 127 10.80 -7.63 -11.81
N ILE A 128 10.26 -7.83 -10.61
CA ILE A 128 10.08 -6.80 -9.59
C ILE A 128 11.04 -7.13 -8.45
N ARG A 129 12.00 -6.24 -8.19
CA ARG A 129 13.01 -6.42 -7.14
C ARG A 129 12.71 -5.50 -5.97
N GLY A 130 12.54 -6.07 -4.79
CA GLY A 130 12.42 -5.27 -3.58
C GLY A 130 13.79 -4.96 -3.00
N SER A 131 13.92 -3.75 -2.47
CA SER A 131 15.10 -3.39 -1.67
C SER A 131 15.14 -4.22 -0.38
N PRO A 132 16.27 -4.19 0.35
CA PRO A 132 16.27 -4.51 1.77
C PRO A 132 15.27 -3.63 2.55
N PRO A 133 14.89 -4.01 3.78
CA PRO A 133 14.16 -3.12 4.66
C PRO A 133 15.01 -1.88 4.95
N MET A 134 14.43 -0.70 4.76
CA MET A 134 15.11 0.58 4.97
C MET A 134 14.57 1.23 6.25
N PRO A 135 15.43 1.84 7.09
CA PRO A 135 14.98 2.53 8.29
C PRO A 135 14.06 3.70 7.92
N HIS A 136 13.01 3.90 8.74
CA HIS A 136 12.12 5.04 8.62
C HIS A 136 12.54 6.15 9.58
N GLY A 137 13.11 7.22 9.03
CA GLY A 137 13.60 8.37 9.79
C GLY A 137 15.11 8.31 10.04
N PRO A 138 15.70 9.38 10.60
CA PRO A 138 17.12 9.37 10.98
C PRO A 138 17.39 8.33 12.06
N ASP A 139 18.61 7.78 12.09
CA ASP A 139 19.06 6.70 13.00
C ASP A 139 18.96 7.01 14.52
N THR A 140 18.41 8.17 14.90
CA THR A 140 18.49 8.76 16.24
C THR A 140 17.14 8.96 16.95
N THR A 141 16.13 8.12 16.69
CA THR A 141 14.86 8.14 17.46
C THR A 141 14.49 6.80 18.04
#